data_AF-A0A354HG68-F1
#
_entry.id   AF-A0A354HG68-F1
#
_cell.length_a   1.000
_cell.length_b   1.000
_cell.length_c   1.000
_cell.angle_alpha   90.00
_cell.angle_beta   90.00
_cell.angle_gamma   90.00
#
_symmetry.space_group_name_H-M   'P 1'
#
loop_
_entity.id
_entity.type
_entity.pdbx_description
1 polymer ?
#
loop_
_entity_poly.entity_id
_entity_poly.type
_entity_poly.pdbx_seq_one_letter_code
_entity_poly.pdbx_strand_id
1 'polypeptide(L)'
;IIKGEVDIACVPANLASVLYNKTEGEVEVLAINTLGVLYIVENGGETVSSFEDLKGKTIYASGQGSTPEFALNYLLTQNGIADDVNIEWKTEHAECLTALTENAGSVALLPQPFVTTAMTKNEGIRVALDLTQEWDKLDNGSSLITGVVVARKEFIEAEPDELGFFLEGYKMSVDYVNSDIDGAAALIGKYDIVPEAVAKKALPACNITFISGEEMKEKLSGYLQVLFDSEPKSVGGKVPADDFYYVG
;
A
#
# COMPACT_ATOMS: atom_id res chain seq x y z
N ILE A 1 -15.57 9.52 -7.46
CA ILE A 1 -15.80 9.44 -6.00
C ILE A 1 -16.37 10.75 -5.48
N ILE A 2 -15.62 11.71 -4.92
CA ILE A 2 -16.23 12.93 -4.30
C ILE A 2 -17.11 13.74 -5.28
N LYS A 3 -16.67 13.89 -6.54
CA LYS A 3 -17.42 14.63 -7.56
C LYS A 3 -18.51 13.80 -8.27
N GLY A 4 -18.69 12.53 -7.91
CA GLY A 4 -19.60 11.61 -8.60
C GLY A 4 -19.16 11.16 -10.00
N GLU A 5 -17.97 11.57 -10.49
CA GLU A 5 -17.48 11.22 -11.83
C GLU A 5 -17.04 9.75 -11.99
N VAL A 6 -16.89 9.03 -10.87
CA VAL A 6 -16.45 7.63 -10.81
C VAL A 6 -17.18 6.97 -9.64
N ASP A 7 -17.75 5.79 -9.86
CA ASP A 7 -18.52 5.06 -8.85
C ASP A 7 -17.65 4.19 -7.94
N ILE A 8 -16.66 3.49 -8.51
CA ILE A 8 -15.76 2.58 -7.80
C ILE A 8 -14.30 3.00 -8.04
N ALA A 9 -13.48 3.02 -7.00
CA ALA A 9 -12.06 3.36 -7.10
C ALA A 9 -11.18 2.47 -6.21
N CYS A 10 -9.96 2.22 -6.65
CA CYS A 10 -8.89 1.70 -5.79
C CYS A 10 -8.13 2.88 -5.18
N VAL A 11 -8.01 2.91 -3.85
CA VAL A 11 -7.36 4.01 -3.12
C VAL A 11 -6.51 3.46 -1.97
N PRO A 12 -5.56 4.25 -1.44
CA PRO A 12 -4.88 3.90 -0.20
C PRO A 12 -5.87 3.67 0.95
N ALA A 13 -5.61 2.68 1.79
CA ALA A 13 -6.49 2.31 2.90
C ALA A 13 -6.78 3.49 3.85
N ASN A 14 -5.75 4.29 4.17
CA ASN A 14 -5.92 5.48 5.01
C ASN A 14 -6.77 6.56 4.31
N LEU A 15 -6.60 6.72 2.99
CA LEU A 15 -7.35 7.70 2.19
C LEU A 15 -8.84 7.34 2.14
N ALA A 16 -9.21 6.07 2.09
CA ALA A 16 -10.62 5.66 2.15
C ALA A 16 -11.30 6.18 3.42
N SER A 17 -10.65 6.06 4.57
CA SER A 17 -11.12 6.62 5.85
C SER A 17 -11.23 8.15 5.81
N VAL A 18 -10.22 8.83 5.26
CA VAL A 18 -10.24 10.29 5.08
C VAL A 18 -11.40 10.73 4.17
N LEU A 19 -11.66 9.99 3.09
CA LEU A 19 -12.77 10.26 2.17
C LEU A 19 -14.11 10.12 2.90
N TYR A 20 -14.36 8.98 3.53
CA TYR A 20 -15.56 8.72 4.33
C TYR A 20 -15.81 9.84 5.34
N ASN A 21 -14.77 10.25 6.09
CA ASN A 21 -14.89 11.30 7.09
C ASN A 21 -15.17 12.68 6.49
N LYS A 22 -14.56 13.01 5.35
CA LYS A 22 -14.77 14.29 4.66
C LYS A 22 -16.11 14.39 3.95
N THR A 23 -16.63 13.26 3.47
CA THR A 23 -17.92 13.18 2.80
C THR A 23 -19.04 12.81 3.74
N GLU A 24 -18.80 12.78 5.05
CA GLU A 24 -19.83 12.49 6.07
C GLU A 24 -20.55 11.14 5.87
N GLY A 25 -19.83 10.13 5.38
CA GLY A 25 -20.36 8.77 5.24
C GLY A 25 -20.68 8.31 3.81
N GLU A 26 -20.47 9.15 2.79
CA GLU A 26 -20.85 8.83 1.40
C GLU A 26 -19.91 7.85 0.65
N VAL A 27 -18.97 7.20 1.33
CA VAL A 27 -18.00 6.27 0.73
C VAL A 27 -17.84 5.04 1.59
N GLU A 28 -18.00 3.85 1.00
CA GLU A 28 -17.83 2.57 1.69
C GLU A 28 -16.67 1.77 1.07
N VAL A 29 -15.99 0.95 1.88
CA VAL A 29 -14.99 0.00 1.43
C VAL A 29 -15.66 -1.32 1.10
N LEU A 30 -15.42 -1.79 -0.13
CA LEU A 30 -15.94 -3.04 -0.66
C LEU A 30 -15.00 -4.23 -0.38
N ALA A 31 -13.69 -3.99 -0.49
CA ALA A 31 -12.67 -5.02 -0.30
C ALA A 31 -11.30 -4.41 0.00
N ILE A 32 -10.46 -5.14 0.75
CA ILE A 32 -9.01 -4.92 0.73
C ILE A 32 -8.48 -5.56 -0.55
N ASN A 33 -7.77 -4.78 -1.37
CA ASN A 33 -7.20 -5.27 -2.63
C ASN A 33 -5.68 -5.48 -2.57
N THR A 34 -5.00 -4.88 -1.59
CA THR A 34 -3.55 -4.94 -1.51
C THR A 34 -3.08 -4.83 -0.05
N LEU A 35 -2.32 -5.83 0.40
CA LEU A 35 -1.68 -5.83 1.72
C LEU A 35 -0.36 -5.03 1.67
N GLY A 36 0.63 -5.35 2.49
CA GLY A 36 1.91 -4.65 2.51
C GLY A 36 2.68 -4.81 1.19
N VAL A 37 3.07 -3.71 0.55
CA VAL A 37 3.87 -3.74 -0.69
C VAL A 37 5.09 -2.85 -0.62
N LEU A 38 5.40 -2.35 0.57
CA LEU A 38 6.40 -1.32 0.80
C LEU A 38 7.72 -1.93 1.31
N TYR A 39 8.81 -1.52 0.70
CA TYR A 39 10.14 -2.06 0.98
C TYR A 39 11.16 -0.93 1.11
N ILE A 40 12.07 -1.08 2.07
CA ILE A 40 13.31 -0.29 2.07
C ILE A 40 14.30 -1.00 1.16
N VAL A 41 14.84 -0.27 0.20
CA VAL A 41 15.92 -0.72 -0.67
C VAL A 41 17.18 0.09 -0.41
N GLU A 42 18.32 -0.56 -0.57
CA GLU A 42 19.62 0.11 -0.55
C GLU A 42 20.42 -0.22 -1.82
N ASN A 43 21.46 0.58 -2.10
CA ASN A 43 22.31 0.42 -3.26
C ASN A 43 23.79 0.29 -2.85
N GLY A 44 24.46 -0.74 -3.35
CA GLY A 44 25.93 -0.87 -3.24
C GLY A 44 26.44 -1.45 -1.93
N GLY A 45 25.63 -2.19 -1.17
CA GLY A 45 26.08 -2.88 0.04
C GLY A 45 24.99 -3.64 0.80
N GLU A 46 25.40 -4.24 1.92
CA GLU A 46 24.54 -4.84 2.95
C GLU A 46 24.72 -4.06 4.26
N THR A 47 24.29 -2.80 4.27
CA THR A 47 24.45 -1.90 5.43
C THR A 47 23.21 -1.80 6.30
N VAL A 48 22.05 -2.26 5.80
CA VAL A 48 20.78 -2.23 6.52
C VAL A 48 20.20 -3.63 6.64
N SER A 49 20.06 -4.10 7.87
CA SER A 49 19.46 -5.40 8.23
C SER A 49 18.34 -5.28 9.27
N SER A 50 18.19 -4.10 9.85
CA SER A 50 17.22 -3.76 10.89
C SER A 50 16.81 -2.28 10.77
N PHE A 51 15.77 -1.88 11.50
CA PHE A 51 15.38 -0.47 11.58
C PHE A 51 16.50 0.36 12.25
N GLU A 52 17.21 -0.16 13.25
CA GLU A 52 18.31 0.52 13.92
C GLU A 52 19.44 0.94 12.98
N ASP A 53 19.69 0.15 11.94
CA ASP A 53 20.69 0.46 10.91
C ASP A 53 20.31 1.67 10.04
N LEU A 54 19.07 2.16 10.13
CA LEU A 54 18.61 3.37 9.45
C LEU A 54 19.05 4.66 10.14
N LYS A 55 19.51 4.59 11.40
CA LYS A 55 19.96 5.78 12.15
C LYS A 55 21.02 6.56 11.39
N GLY A 56 20.80 7.87 11.28
CA GLY A 56 21.66 8.82 10.58
C GLY A 56 21.58 8.74 9.05
N LYS A 57 20.75 7.86 8.47
CA LYS A 57 20.56 7.75 7.02
C LYS A 57 19.47 8.68 6.53
N THR A 58 19.56 9.03 5.24
CA THR A 58 18.46 9.62 4.48
C THR A 58 17.63 8.51 3.85
N ILE A 59 16.30 8.59 4.05
CA ILE A 59 15.30 7.74 3.40
C ILE A 59 14.60 8.57 2.32
N TYR A 60 14.79 8.22 1.05
CA TYR A 60 14.03 8.80 -0.06
C TYR A 60 12.69 8.09 -0.21
N ALA A 61 11.59 8.81 -0.06
CA ALA A 61 10.25 8.22 -0.08
C ALA A 61 9.28 9.05 -0.93
N SER A 62 8.25 8.43 -1.47
CA SER A 62 7.12 9.12 -2.11
C SER A 62 5.80 8.64 -1.51
N GLY A 63 4.72 9.39 -1.74
CA GLY A 63 3.42 9.11 -1.12
C GLY A 63 3.21 9.80 0.24
N GLN A 64 3.78 11.00 0.40
CA GLN A 64 3.50 11.86 1.55
C GLN A 64 1.99 12.13 1.66
N GLY A 65 1.43 12.01 2.86
CA GLY A 65 0.02 12.13 3.20
C GLY A 65 -0.78 10.85 2.98
N SER A 66 -0.13 9.73 2.65
CA SER A 66 -0.78 8.43 2.39
C SER A 66 -0.08 7.28 3.12
N THR A 67 -0.55 6.05 2.93
CA THR A 67 -0.03 4.84 3.60
C THR A 67 1.50 4.76 3.69
N PRO A 68 2.32 5.05 2.65
CA PRO A 68 3.78 4.98 2.75
C PRO A 68 4.35 5.83 3.89
N GLU A 69 3.86 7.07 4.06
CA GLU A 69 4.29 7.95 5.16
C GLU A 69 3.88 7.39 6.50
N PHE A 70 2.59 7.10 6.68
CA PHE A 70 2.09 6.72 7.99
C PHE A 70 2.63 5.36 8.45
N ALA A 71 2.81 4.41 7.52
CA ALA A 71 3.45 3.13 7.83
C ALA A 71 4.93 3.29 8.19
N LEU A 72 5.69 4.09 7.43
CA LEU A 72 7.10 4.33 7.73
C LEU A 72 7.26 5.05 9.07
N ASN A 73 6.53 6.14 9.30
CA ASN A 73 6.61 6.92 10.54
C ASN A 73 6.20 6.08 11.76
N TYR A 74 5.17 5.25 11.63
CA TYR A 74 4.77 4.33 12.69
C TYR A 74 5.90 3.36 13.04
N LEU A 75 6.48 2.68 12.05
CA LEU A 75 7.58 1.74 12.28
C LEU A 75 8.83 2.42 12.85
N LEU A 76 9.20 3.60 12.35
CA LEU A 76 10.31 4.39 12.90
C LEU A 76 10.06 4.74 14.38
N THR A 77 8.82 5.09 14.74
CA THR A 77 8.42 5.40 16.11
C THR A 77 8.48 4.17 17.01
N GLN A 78 7.95 3.03 16.56
CA GLN A 78 7.96 1.78 17.34
C GLN A 78 9.39 1.27 17.59
N ASN A 79 10.31 1.55 16.66
CA ASN A 79 11.73 1.23 16.83
C ASN A 79 12.53 2.33 17.58
N GLY A 80 11.89 3.44 17.97
CA GLY A 80 12.52 4.51 18.74
C GLY A 80 13.57 5.31 17.97
N ILE A 81 13.44 5.41 16.64
CA ILE A 81 14.42 6.05 15.76
C ILE A 81 13.83 7.17 14.89
N ALA A 82 12.59 7.59 15.14
CA ALA A 82 11.90 8.60 14.34
C ALA A 82 12.68 9.93 14.23
N ASP A 83 13.35 10.35 15.31
CA ASP A 83 14.17 11.56 15.33
C ASP A 83 15.62 11.34 14.84
N ASP A 84 16.01 10.08 14.61
CA ASP A 84 17.38 9.71 14.22
C ASP A 84 17.53 9.53 12.70
N VAL A 85 16.48 9.72 11.90
CA VAL A 85 16.50 9.57 10.44
C VAL A 85 16.09 10.85 9.73
N ASN A 86 16.55 11.03 8.49
CA ASN A 86 16.08 12.12 7.62
C ASN A 86 15.19 11.53 6.52
N ILE A 87 13.94 11.94 6.43
CA ILE A 87 13.04 11.51 5.34
C ILE A 87 12.96 12.63 4.30
N GLU A 88 13.36 12.32 3.07
CA GLU A 88 13.20 13.20 1.93
C GLU A 88 12.07 12.74 1.03
N TRP A 89 10.97 13.48 1.07
CA TRP A 89 9.80 13.25 0.24
C TRP A 89 10.06 13.71 -1.20
N LYS A 90 9.88 12.78 -2.15
CA LYS A 90 9.91 13.01 -3.59
C LYS A 90 8.50 12.91 -4.17
N THR A 91 8.33 13.44 -5.37
CA THR A 91 7.02 13.45 -6.04
C THR A 91 6.68 12.06 -6.55
N GLU A 92 7.67 11.34 -7.06
CA GLU A 92 7.48 10.04 -7.70
C GLU A 92 8.55 9.02 -7.31
N HIS A 93 8.21 7.74 -7.37
CA HIS A 93 9.12 6.62 -7.08
C HIS A 93 10.39 6.63 -7.95
N ALA A 94 10.30 7.14 -9.17
CA ALA A 94 11.46 7.26 -10.06
C ALA A 94 12.50 8.25 -9.50
N GLU A 95 12.06 9.36 -8.88
CA GLU A 95 12.94 10.34 -8.24
C GLU A 95 13.64 9.73 -7.01
N CYS A 96 12.93 8.90 -6.23
CA CYS A 96 13.52 8.16 -5.10
C CYS A 96 14.64 7.23 -5.58
N LEU A 97 14.42 6.53 -6.69
CA LEU A 97 15.40 5.63 -7.28
C LEU A 97 16.64 6.37 -7.78
N THR A 98 16.45 7.49 -8.48
CA THR A 98 17.57 8.35 -8.90
C THR A 98 18.37 8.83 -7.69
N ALA A 99 17.70 9.36 -6.67
CA ALA A 99 18.36 9.86 -5.46
C ALA A 99 19.12 8.75 -4.70
N LEU A 100 18.57 7.54 -4.61
CA LEU A 100 19.26 6.38 -4.05
C LEU A 100 20.57 6.07 -4.79
N THR A 101 20.56 6.15 -6.12
CA THR A 101 21.76 5.86 -6.93
C THR A 101 22.83 6.94 -6.86
N GLU A 102 22.41 8.20 -6.66
CA GLU A 102 23.32 9.35 -6.61
C GLU A 102 23.95 9.58 -5.23
N ASN A 103 23.32 9.09 -4.17
CA ASN A 103 23.70 9.39 -2.78
C ASN A 103 24.09 8.11 -2.03
N ALA A 104 25.39 7.82 -1.97
CA ALA A 104 25.91 6.65 -1.26
C ALA A 104 25.51 6.65 0.23
N GLY A 105 25.16 5.47 0.75
CA GLY A 105 24.77 5.30 2.16
C GLY A 105 23.31 5.70 2.49
N SER A 106 22.56 6.21 1.51
CA SER A 106 21.11 6.42 1.61
C SER A 106 20.31 5.15 1.35
N VAL A 107 19.01 5.21 1.64
CA VAL A 107 18.03 4.17 1.29
C VAL A 107 16.81 4.80 0.61
N ALA A 108 15.98 3.98 -0.03
CA ALA A 108 14.69 4.44 -0.54
C ALA A 108 13.55 3.53 -0.08
N LEU A 109 12.40 4.14 0.19
CA LEU A 109 11.13 3.45 0.38
C LEU A 109 10.43 3.34 -0.97
N LEU A 110 10.24 2.12 -1.47
CA LEU A 110 9.60 1.85 -2.75
C LEU A 110 8.51 0.77 -2.63
N PRO A 111 7.39 0.90 -3.35
CA PRO A 111 6.43 -0.16 -3.50
C PRO A 111 6.83 -1.13 -4.62
N GLN A 112 6.25 -2.33 -4.65
CA GLN A 112 6.22 -3.13 -5.89
C GLN A 112 5.28 -2.48 -6.93
N PRO A 113 5.56 -2.62 -8.24
CA PRO A 113 6.68 -3.32 -8.87
C PRO A 113 7.96 -2.46 -9.04
N PHE A 114 8.03 -1.27 -8.45
CA PHE A 114 9.19 -0.37 -8.60
C PHE A 114 10.47 -0.95 -8.01
N VAL A 115 10.36 -1.68 -6.88
CA VAL A 115 11.48 -2.44 -6.30
C VAL A 115 12.06 -3.43 -7.32
N THR A 116 11.21 -4.26 -7.91
CA THR A 116 11.65 -5.24 -8.92
C THR A 116 12.25 -4.56 -10.14
N THR A 117 11.64 -3.47 -10.60
CA THR A 117 12.17 -2.66 -11.72
C THR A 117 13.55 -2.11 -11.41
N ALA A 118 13.75 -1.58 -10.20
CA ALA A 118 15.03 -1.03 -9.75
C ALA A 118 16.12 -2.11 -9.72
N MET A 119 15.84 -3.27 -9.10
CA MET A 119 16.77 -4.38 -9.00
C MET A 119 17.12 -5.00 -10.36
N THR A 120 16.18 -4.98 -11.32
CA THR A 120 16.46 -5.44 -12.69
C THR A 120 17.34 -4.47 -13.46
N LYS A 121 17.25 -3.16 -13.19
CA LYS A 121 18.08 -2.13 -13.86
C LYS A 121 19.46 -1.96 -13.23
N ASN A 122 19.60 -2.27 -11.93
CA ASN A 122 20.85 -2.13 -11.19
C ASN A 122 21.00 -3.29 -10.20
N GLU A 123 21.96 -4.17 -10.48
CA GLU A 123 22.29 -5.34 -9.65
C GLU A 123 22.82 -4.97 -8.26
N GLY A 124 23.28 -3.74 -8.06
CA GLY A 124 23.69 -3.22 -6.76
C GLY A 124 22.52 -2.89 -5.83
N ILE A 125 21.29 -2.81 -6.36
CA ILE A 125 20.10 -2.55 -5.56
C ILE A 125 19.54 -3.85 -5.00
N ARG A 126 19.24 -3.85 -3.71
CA ARG A 126 18.58 -4.95 -3.01
C ARG A 126 17.45 -4.46 -2.11
N VAL A 127 16.54 -5.36 -1.78
CA VAL A 127 15.64 -5.17 -0.64
C VAL A 127 16.45 -5.31 0.65
N ALA A 128 16.38 -4.28 1.49
CA ALA A 128 16.96 -4.26 2.82
C ALA A 128 15.93 -4.68 3.88
N LEU A 129 14.73 -4.11 3.82
CA LEU A 129 13.64 -4.40 4.76
C LEU A 129 12.32 -4.54 4.01
N ASP A 130 11.48 -5.48 4.45
CA ASP A 130 10.07 -5.62 4.06
C ASP A 130 9.20 -5.06 5.18
N LEU A 131 8.50 -3.96 4.92
CA LEU A 131 7.73 -3.29 5.98
C LEU A 131 6.57 -4.13 6.48
N THR A 132 6.10 -5.10 5.71
CA THR A 132 5.10 -6.07 6.17
C THR A 132 5.69 -6.92 7.29
N GLN A 133 6.89 -7.46 7.06
CA GLN A 133 7.58 -8.28 8.07
C GLN A 133 7.95 -7.46 9.30
N GLU A 134 8.39 -6.23 9.12
CA GLU A 134 8.73 -5.33 10.24
C GLU A 134 7.48 -4.91 11.03
N TRP A 135 6.33 -4.77 10.36
CA TRP A 135 5.03 -4.55 11.02
C TRP A 135 4.58 -5.78 11.80
N ASP A 136 4.66 -6.97 11.20
CA ASP A 136 4.21 -8.21 11.84
C ASP A 136 5.02 -8.54 13.11
N LYS A 137 6.31 -8.16 13.16
CA LYS A 137 7.15 -8.31 14.36
C LYS A 137 6.66 -7.53 15.58
N LEU A 138 5.83 -6.50 15.38
CA LEU A 138 5.26 -5.72 16.49
C LEU A 138 4.17 -6.48 17.25
N ASP A 139 3.62 -7.56 16.67
CA ASP A 139 2.56 -8.40 17.26
C ASP A 139 1.40 -7.57 17.85
N ASN A 140 1.02 -6.50 17.16
CA ASN A 140 0.05 -5.51 17.63
C ASN A 140 -1.41 -5.88 17.31
N GLY A 141 -1.65 -7.10 16.82
CA GLY A 141 -2.98 -7.57 16.42
C GLY A 141 -3.54 -6.96 15.14
N SER A 142 -2.74 -6.18 14.38
CA SER A 142 -3.13 -5.62 13.08
C SER A 142 -2.25 -6.16 11.95
N SER A 143 -2.51 -5.72 10.72
CA SER A 143 -1.66 -6.03 9.56
C SER A 143 -1.45 -4.79 8.71
N LEU A 144 -0.32 -4.70 8.01
CA LEU A 144 -0.08 -3.61 7.07
C LEU A 144 -0.99 -3.76 5.84
N ILE A 145 -1.94 -2.83 5.70
CA ILE A 145 -2.87 -2.77 4.56
C ILE A 145 -2.59 -1.51 3.76
N THR A 146 -2.34 -1.65 2.46
CA THR A 146 -1.98 -0.51 1.62
C THR A 146 -3.12 -0.01 0.75
N GLY A 147 -3.92 -0.92 0.20
CA GLY A 147 -4.96 -0.58 -0.77
C GLY A 147 -6.32 -1.18 -0.42
N VAL A 148 -7.36 -0.45 -0.81
CA VAL A 148 -8.76 -0.89 -0.74
C VAL A 148 -9.51 -0.49 -2.01
N VAL A 149 -10.60 -1.20 -2.29
CA VAL A 149 -11.62 -0.81 -3.26
C VAL A 149 -12.73 -0.09 -2.50
N VAL A 150 -13.08 1.11 -2.94
CA VAL A 150 -14.19 1.90 -2.39
C VAL A 150 -15.26 2.14 -3.45
N ALA A 151 -16.50 2.32 -2.99
CA ALA A 151 -17.58 2.84 -3.81
C ALA A 151 -18.30 3.97 -3.11
N ARG A 152 -18.95 4.84 -3.89
CA ARG A 152 -19.88 5.83 -3.37
C ARG A 152 -21.17 5.15 -2.94
N LYS A 153 -21.68 5.53 -1.75
CA LYS A 153 -22.86 4.92 -1.14
C LYS A 153 -24.09 4.92 -2.07
N GLU A 154 -24.35 6.04 -2.73
CA GLU A 154 -25.46 6.17 -3.69
C GLU A 154 -25.40 5.12 -4.82
N PHE A 155 -24.21 4.74 -5.30
CA PHE A 155 -24.08 3.69 -6.32
C PHE A 155 -24.38 2.30 -5.75
N ILE A 156 -23.91 2.01 -4.53
CA ILE A 156 -24.18 0.75 -3.83
C ILE A 156 -25.69 0.55 -3.67
N GLU A 157 -26.40 1.62 -3.30
CA GLU A 157 -27.85 1.58 -3.08
C GLU A 157 -28.66 1.55 -4.40
N ALA A 158 -28.22 2.27 -5.42
CA ALA A 158 -28.95 2.39 -6.68
C ALA A 158 -28.73 1.18 -7.62
N GLU A 159 -27.52 0.61 -7.62
CA GLU A 159 -27.10 -0.40 -8.61
C GLU A 159 -26.50 -1.67 -7.93
N PRO A 160 -27.22 -2.33 -7.01
CA PRO A 160 -26.69 -3.46 -6.25
C PRO A 160 -26.34 -4.67 -7.13
N ASP A 161 -27.08 -4.90 -8.22
CA ASP A 161 -26.81 -5.99 -9.17
C ASP A 161 -25.50 -5.75 -9.94
N GLU A 162 -25.25 -4.52 -10.38
CA GLU A 162 -24.01 -4.14 -11.07
C GLU A 162 -22.81 -4.18 -10.13
N LEU A 163 -22.99 -3.76 -8.86
CA LEU A 163 -21.98 -3.93 -7.83
C LEU A 163 -21.64 -5.41 -7.62
N GLY A 164 -22.65 -6.28 -7.51
CA GLY A 164 -22.47 -7.72 -7.38
C GLY A 164 -21.68 -8.31 -8.55
N PHE A 165 -22.05 -7.94 -9.77
CA PHE A 165 -21.34 -8.36 -10.99
C PHE A 165 -19.89 -7.89 -11.01
N PHE A 166 -19.64 -6.63 -10.62
CA PHE A 166 -18.28 -6.10 -10.50
C PHE A 166 -17.44 -6.88 -9.48
N LEU A 167 -17.98 -7.15 -8.28
CA LEU A 167 -17.24 -7.84 -7.22
C LEU A 167 -16.91 -9.29 -7.58
N GLU A 168 -17.83 -9.99 -8.23
CA GLU A 168 -17.57 -11.34 -8.76
C GLU A 168 -16.42 -11.31 -9.78
N GLY A 169 -16.52 -10.43 -10.78
CA GLY A 169 -15.47 -10.28 -11.80
C GLY A 169 -14.13 -9.83 -11.22
N TYR A 170 -14.14 -8.93 -10.25
CA TYR A 170 -12.94 -8.44 -9.56
C TYR A 170 -12.26 -9.58 -8.78
N LYS A 171 -13.04 -10.37 -8.02
CA LYS A 171 -12.51 -11.54 -7.34
C LYS A 171 -11.91 -12.54 -8.33
N MET A 172 -12.60 -12.84 -9.44
CA MET A 172 -12.06 -13.73 -10.48
C MET A 172 -10.75 -13.22 -11.07
N SER A 173 -10.62 -11.91 -11.27
CA SER A 173 -9.38 -11.29 -11.75
C SER A 173 -8.24 -11.42 -10.73
N VAL A 174 -8.52 -11.28 -9.44
CA VAL A 174 -7.55 -11.48 -8.36
C VAL A 174 -7.15 -12.96 -8.24
N ASP A 175 -8.10 -13.88 -8.36
CA ASP A 175 -7.80 -15.31 -8.35
C ASP A 175 -6.93 -15.68 -9.56
N TYR A 176 -7.19 -15.10 -10.73
CA TYR A 176 -6.40 -15.30 -11.94
C TYR A 176 -4.95 -14.79 -11.77
N VAL A 177 -4.77 -13.55 -11.31
CA VAL A 177 -3.42 -12.96 -11.18
C VAL A 177 -2.52 -13.75 -10.22
N ASN A 178 -3.12 -14.34 -9.18
CA ASN A 178 -2.41 -15.11 -8.16
C ASN A 178 -2.19 -16.59 -8.54
N SER A 179 -3.05 -17.17 -9.38
CA SER A 179 -2.95 -18.59 -9.78
C SER A 179 -2.19 -18.82 -11.09
N ASP A 180 -2.17 -17.85 -11.99
CA ASP A 180 -1.49 -17.90 -13.29
C ASP A 180 -0.57 -16.69 -13.47
N ILE A 181 0.55 -16.69 -12.74
CA ILE A 181 1.56 -15.61 -12.79
C ILE A 181 2.08 -15.40 -14.21
N ASP A 182 2.27 -16.48 -14.98
CA ASP A 182 2.80 -16.42 -16.34
C ASP A 182 1.81 -15.73 -17.29
N GLY A 183 0.56 -16.17 -17.30
CA GLY A 183 -0.48 -15.57 -18.12
C GLY A 183 -0.79 -14.12 -17.70
N ALA A 184 -0.83 -13.86 -16.39
CA ALA A 184 -1.00 -12.52 -15.86
C ALA A 184 0.14 -11.58 -16.27
N ALA A 185 1.40 -12.02 -16.14
CA ALA A 185 2.56 -11.24 -16.56
C ALA A 185 2.54 -10.94 -18.07
N ALA A 186 2.15 -11.92 -18.89
CA ALA A 186 2.01 -11.73 -20.33
C ALA A 186 0.93 -10.69 -20.67
N LEU A 187 -0.20 -10.66 -19.96
CA LEU A 187 -1.21 -9.61 -20.12
C LEU A 187 -0.69 -8.25 -19.68
N ILE A 188 -0.02 -8.16 -18.54
CA ILE A 188 0.57 -6.91 -18.02
C ILE A 188 1.58 -6.34 -19.02
N GLY A 189 2.44 -7.19 -19.60
CA GLY A 189 3.38 -6.81 -20.65
C GLY A 189 2.68 -6.38 -21.94
N LYS A 190 1.63 -7.11 -22.36
CA LYS A 190 0.83 -6.78 -23.55
C LYS A 190 0.14 -5.42 -23.47
N TYR A 191 -0.25 -5.00 -22.27
CA TYR A 191 -0.88 -3.68 -22.03
C TYR A 191 0.12 -2.58 -21.66
N ASP A 192 1.42 -2.82 -21.84
CA ASP A 192 2.49 -1.85 -21.62
C ASP A 192 2.50 -1.24 -20.20
N ILE A 193 2.04 -1.99 -19.19
CA ILE A 193 2.05 -1.54 -17.79
C ILE A 193 3.49 -1.56 -17.25
N VAL A 194 4.12 -2.73 -17.33
CA VAL A 194 5.57 -2.94 -17.09
C VAL A 194 6.02 -4.11 -17.97
N PRO A 195 7.33 -4.27 -18.26
CA PRO A 195 7.82 -5.41 -19.02
C PRO A 195 7.38 -6.74 -18.39
N GLU A 196 6.97 -7.71 -19.21
CA GLU A 196 6.47 -9.02 -18.78
C GLU A 196 7.41 -9.70 -17.77
N ALA A 197 8.73 -9.69 -18.03
CA ALA A 197 9.72 -10.28 -17.13
C ALA A 197 9.76 -9.60 -15.75
N VAL A 198 9.52 -8.28 -15.69
CA VAL A 198 9.40 -7.53 -14.44
C VAL A 198 8.09 -7.90 -13.74
N ALA A 199 6.97 -7.94 -14.47
CA ALA A 199 5.68 -8.35 -13.93
C ALA A 199 5.74 -9.73 -13.28
N LYS A 200 6.26 -10.72 -14.00
CA LYS A 200 6.41 -12.11 -13.53
C LYS A 200 7.18 -12.21 -12.21
N LYS A 201 8.23 -11.40 -12.04
CA LYS A 201 9.05 -11.37 -10.83
C LYS A 201 8.39 -10.59 -9.69
N ALA A 202 7.67 -9.50 -10.01
CA ALA A 202 7.07 -8.62 -9.02
C ALA A 202 5.75 -9.15 -8.44
N LEU A 203 4.93 -9.85 -9.24
CA LEU A 203 3.59 -10.30 -8.87
C LEU A 203 3.50 -10.99 -7.50
N PRO A 204 4.37 -11.95 -7.14
CA PRO A 204 4.35 -12.57 -5.82
C PRO A 204 4.56 -11.60 -4.64
N ALA A 205 5.23 -10.47 -4.87
CA ALA A 205 5.52 -9.45 -3.87
C ALA A 205 4.54 -8.26 -3.92
N CYS A 206 3.62 -8.23 -4.90
CA CYS A 206 2.59 -7.20 -4.99
C CYS A 206 1.43 -7.42 -4.02
N ASN A 207 1.38 -8.58 -3.33
CA ASN A 207 0.39 -8.90 -2.30
C ASN A 207 -1.06 -8.54 -2.69
N ILE A 208 -1.42 -8.88 -3.94
CA ILE A 208 -2.74 -8.63 -4.53
C ILE A 208 -3.72 -9.62 -3.90
N THR A 209 -4.82 -9.10 -3.34
CA THR A 209 -5.80 -9.93 -2.62
C THR A 209 -7.23 -9.45 -2.87
N PHE A 210 -8.19 -10.25 -2.41
CA PHE A 210 -9.59 -9.89 -2.34
C PHE A 210 -10.11 -10.36 -0.99
N ILE A 211 -10.09 -9.46 0.00
CA ILE A 211 -10.66 -9.71 1.32
C ILE A 211 -11.88 -8.80 1.44
N SER A 212 -13.05 -9.37 1.71
CA SER A 212 -14.34 -8.67 1.80
C SER A 212 -15.13 -9.15 3.03
N GLY A 213 -16.30 -8.56 3.29
CA GLY A 213 -17.16 -8.98 4.39
C GLY A 213 -16.58 -8.68 5.77
N GLU A 214 -16.94 -9.49 6.76
CA GLU A 214 -16.50 -9.33 8.16
C GLU A 214 -14.97 -9.40 8.31
N GLU A 215 -14.28 -10.23 7.53
CA GLU A 215 -12.81 -10.32 7.58
C GLU A 215 -12.16 -8.99 7.13
N MET A 216 -12.73 -8.35 6.10
CA MET A 216 -12.27 -7.03 5.65
C MET A 216 -12.48 -5.99 6.74
N LYS A 217 -13.67 -5.98 7.35
CA LYS A 217 -14.01 -5.08 8.45
C LYS A 217 -13.04 -5.22 9.60
N GLU A 218 -12.80 -6.45 10.08
CA GLU A 218 -11.88 -6.73 11.19
C GLU A 218 -10.46 -6.23 10.89
N LYS A 219 -9.88 -6.68 9.78
CA LYS A 219 -8.48 -6.35 9.42
C LYS A 219 -8.29 -4.86 9.19
N LEU A 220 -9.19 -4.23 8.42
CA LEU A 220 -9.08 -2.81 8.11
C LEU A 220 -9.32 -1.93 9.34
N SER A 221 -10.26 -2.30 10.21
CA SER A 221 -10.47 -1.58 11.48
C SER A 221 -9.21 -1.62 12.34
N GLY A 222 -8.57 -2.78 12.49
CA GLY A 222 -7.32 -2.92 13.25
C GLY A 222 -6.20 -2.03 12.70
N TYR A 223 -6.02 -2.02 11.38
CA TYR A 223 -5.02 -1.16 10.74
C TYR A 223 -5.31 0.33 10.92
N LEU A 224 -6.56 0.77 10.68
CA LEU A 224 -6.94 2.17 10.83
C LEU A 224 -6.86 2.65 12.29
N GLN A 225 -7.11 1.78 13.26
CA GLN A 225 -6.94 2.09 14.68
C GLN A 225 -5.47 2.37 15.00
N VAL A 226 -4.54 1.53 14.52
CA VAL A 226 -3.10 1.76 14.72
C VAL A 226 -2.67 3.12 14.14
N LEU A 227 -3.13 3.44 12.92
CA LEU A 227 -2.83 4.74 12.32
C LEU A 227 -3.42 5.91 13.11
N PHE A 228 -4.66 5.77 13.60
CA PHE A 228 -5.32 6.78 14.41
C PHE A 228 -4.58 7.05 15.72
N ASP A 229 -4.16 5.99 16.41
CA ASP A 229 -3.44 6.10 17.69
C ASP A 229 -2.07 6.77 17.51
N SER A 230 -1.43 6.54 16.35
CA SER A 230 -0.15 7.16 16.01
C SER A 230 -0.28 8.61 15.55
N GLU A 231 -1.23 8.92 14.67
CA GLU A 231 -1.47 10.25 14.12
C GLU A 231 -2.94 10.35 13.67
N PRO A 232 -3.84 10.94 14.46
CA PRO A 232 -5.27 10.99 14.16
C PRO A 232 -5.61 11.56 12.77
N LYS A 233 -4.80 12.50 12.26
CA LYS A 233 -5.04 13.08 10.92
C LYS A 233 -4.84 12.07 9.79
N SER A 234 -4.07 11.00 10.00
CA SER A 234 -3.79 9.96 9.01
C SER A 234 -5.05 9.24 8.50
N VAL A 235 -6.09 9.19 9.34
CA VAL A 235 -7.41 8.62 9.04
C VAL A 235 -8.52 9.67 8.93
N GLY A 236 -8.18 10.96 8.88
CA GLY A 236 -9.18 12.03 8.78
C GLY A 236 -9.78 12.47 10.13
N GLY A 237 -9.07 12.20 11.24
CA GLY A 237 -9.37 12.73 12.57
C GLY A 237 -10.27 11.85 13.44
N LYS A 238 -10.89 10.82 12.88
CA LYS A 238 -11.67 9.81 13.63
C LYS A 238 -11.63 8.47 12.89
N VAL A 239 -11.73 7.37 13.62
CA VAL A 239 -11.92 6.04 13.03
C VAL A 239 -13.31 5.98 12.38
N PRO A 240 -13.47 5.41 11.17
CA PRO A 240 -14.77 5.27 10.52
C PRO A 240 -15.76 4.43 11.34
N ALA A 241 -17.07 4.68 11.16
CA ALA A 241 -18.11 3.87 11.80
C ALA A 241 -18.43 2.62 10.97
N ASP A 242 -19.35 1.79 11.46
CA ASP A 242 -19.68 0.50 10.84
C ASP A 242 -20.19 0.62 9.40
N ASP A 243 -20.86 1.71 9.04
CA ASP A 243 -21.37 1.98 7.70
C ASP A 243 -20.27 2.38 6.70
N PHE A 244 -19.00 2.43 7.10
CA PHE A 244 -17.86 2.50 6.19
C PHE A 244 -17.54 1.16 5.54
N TYR A 245 -17.96 0.04 6.15
CA TYR A 245 -17.58 -1.29 5.73
C TYR A 245 -18.76 -1.98 5.05
N TYR A 246 -18.65 -2.25 3.74
CA TYR A 246 -19.63 -3.06 3.04
C TYR A 246 -19.43 -4.55 3.40
N VAL A 247 -20.34 -5.09 4.21
CA VAL A 247 -20.27 -6.49 4.70
C VAL A 247 -21.21 -7.47 3.99
N GLY A 248 -22.09 -6.97 3.11
CA GLY A 248 -23.11 -7.76 2.41
C GLY A 248 -24.42 -7.90 3.16
#